data_AF-M9LGP3-F1
#
_entry.id   AF-M9LGP3-F1
#
_cell.length_a   1.000
_cell.length_b   1.000
_cell.length_c   1.000
_cell.angle_alpha   90.00
_cell.angle_beta   90.00
_cell.angle_gamma   90.00
#
_symmetry.space_group_name_H-M   'P 1'
#
loop_
_entity.id
_entity.type
_entity.pdbx_description
1 polymer ?
#
loop_
_entity_poly.entity_id
_entity_poly.type
_entity_poly.pdbx_seq_one_letter_code
_entity_poly.pdbx_strand_id
1 'polypeptide(L)'
;METKLLHREQVKELCNVFDIDLSVLQEDVPAEDWNEDLFLLDKRDFFIKPACADSGKKTLVEKECVYRQNMYVIDSFPQANPKGGKFPQLEEFYRQEDKHGLHSLYFQEEKKFLHVLSKLWAYSFVYLESSLLRNDLPDEVQKNELFQSTKQLFSKEGIVTTDEWENLEYLFALSLKNVVTTCVYFTDLKLVLWLDRLRATLYLCDKEQEDLIRTICMTEGLYLRK
;
A
#
# COMPACT_ATOMS: atom_id res chain seq x y z
N MET A 1 11.22 -23.98 -9.92
CA MET A 1 12.09 -23.27 -10.89
C MET A 1 11.24 -22.40 -11.79
N GLU A 2 10.17 -22.96 -12.35
CA GLU A 2 9.14 -22.26 -13.15
C GLU A 2 8.47 -21.08 -12.42
N THR A 3 8.12 -21.24 -11.14
CA THR A 3 7.46 -20.19 -10.34
C THR A 3 8.31 -18.93 -10.12
N LYS A 4 9.64 -19.08 -9.97
CA LYS A 4 10.55 -17.93 -9.83
C LYS A 4 10.74 -17.18 -11.15
N LEU A 5 10.59 -17.88 -12.27
CA LEU A 5 10.65 -17.26 -13.60
C LEU A 5 9.43 -16.38 -13.83
N LEU A 6 8.23 -16.92 -13.55
CA LEU A 6 6.97 -16.19 -13.67
C LEU A 6 6.95 -14.92 -12.80
N HIS A 7 7.37 -15.01 -11.54
CA HIS A 7 7.46 -13.84 -10.67
C HIS A 7 8.41 -12.76 -11.23
N ARG A 8 9.57 -13.16 -11.78
CA ARG A 8 10.51 -12.23 -12.42
C ARG A 8 9.94 -11.58 -13.67
N GLU A 9 9.10 -12.27 -14.42
CA GLU A 9 8.41 -11.72 -15.59
C GLU A 9 7.38 -10.69 -15.18
N GLN A 10 6.56 -10.98 -14.16
CA GLN A 10 5.61 -10.02 -13.57
C GLN A 10 6.32 -8.77 -13.03
N VAL A 11 7.44 -8.93 -12.31
CA VAL A 11 8.22 -7.79 -11.82
C VAL A 11 8.71 -6.91 -12.97
N LYS A 12 9.23 -7.51 -14.05
CA LYS A 12 9.68 -6.75 -15.23
C LYS A 12 8.52 -6.02 -15.92
N GLU A 13 7.38 -6.68 -16.04
CA GLU A 13 6.17 -6.08 -16.60
C GLU A 13 5.74 -4.86 -15.77
N LEU A 14 5.60 -5.01 -14.45
CA LEU A 14 5.20 -3.92 -13.57
C LEU A 14 6.24 -2.80 -13.55
N CYS A 15 7.53 -3.11 -13.58
CA CYS A 15 8.59 -2.11 -13.73
C CYS A 15 8.37 -1.24 -14.98
N ASN A 16 8.03 -1.85 -16.11
CA ASN A 16 7.76 -1.11 -17.34
C ASN A 16 6.46 -0.29 -17.26
N VAL A 17 5.42 -0.80 -16.59
CA VAL A 17 4.14 -0.08 -16.44
C VAL A 17 4.29 1.18 -15.57
N PHE A 18 5.09 1.10 -14.50
CA PHE A 18 5.22 2.17 -13.51
C PHE A 18 6.50 3.01 -13.65
N ASP A 19 7.24 2.85 -14.76
CA ASP A 19 8.52 3.51 -15.01
C ASP A 19 9.52 3.36 -13.83
N ILE A 20 9.60 2.13 -13.29
CA ILE A 20 10.49 1.78 -12.18
C ILE A 20 11.74 1.12 -12.73
N ASP A 21 12.88 1.78 -12.55
CA ASP A 21 14.20 1.22 -12.83
C ASP A 21 14.61 0.25 -11.72
N LEU A 22 14.59 -1.05 -12.05
CA LEU A 22 14.94 -2.11 -11.12
C LEU A 22 16.42 -2.05 -10.70
N SER A 23 17.32 -1.57 -11.55
CA SER A 23 18.74 -1.43 -11.21
C SER A 23 18.94 -0.32 -10.18
N VAL A 24 18.21 0.79 -10.31
CA VAL A 24 18.21 1.87 -9.29
C VAL A 24 17.66 1.34 -7.97
N LEU A 25 16.55 0.58 -7.98
CA LEU A 25 16.00 -0.04 -6.77
C LEU A 25 17.01 -0.98 -6.10
N GLN A 26 17.71 -1.81 -6.87
CA GLN A 26 18.68 -2.77 -6.34
C GLN A 26 19.95 -2.11 -5.80
N GLU A 27 20.36 -0.97 -6.36
CA GLU A 27 21.52 -0.22 -5.90
C GLU A 27 21.22 0.56 -4.62
N ASP A 28 20.03 1.17 -4.54
CA ASP A 28 19.73 2.16 -3.50
C ASP A 28 18.93 1.62 -2.31
N VAL A 29 18.27 0.45 -2.43
CA VAL A 29 17.64 -0.22 -1.28
C VAL A 29 18.71 -0.98 -0.51
N PRO A 30 18.85 -0.77 0.83
CA PRO A 30 19.81 -1.49 1.64
C PRO A 30 19.67 -3.01 1.49
N ALA A 31 20.79 -3.73 1.46
CA ALA A 31 20.78 -5.18 1.25
C ALA A 31 20.00 -5.93 2.35
N GLU A 32 19.99 -5.40 3.56
CA GLU A 32 19.21 -5.88 4.71
C GLU A 32 17.70 -5.68 4.55
N ASP A 33 17.27 -4.70 3.75
CA ASP A 33 15.87 -4.39 3.47
C ASP A 33 15.40 -5.02 2.13
N TRP A 34 16.31 -5.67 1.39
CA TRP A 34 15.98 -6.29 0.10
C TRP A 34 15.46 -7.73 0.28
N ASN A 35 14.15 -7.91 0.12
CA ASN A 35 13.55 -9.23 0.00
C ASN A 35 13.34 -9.60 -1.49
N GLU A 36 14.04 -10.63 -1.99
CA GLU A 36 13.86 -11.12 -3.36
C GLU A 36 12.49 -11.74 -3.64
N ASP A 37 11.76 -12.12 -2.60
CA ASP A 37 10.42 -12.69 -2.70
C ASP A 37 9.32 -11.60 -2.66
N LEU A 38 9.69 -10.31 -2.60
CA LEU A 38 8.76 -9.17 -2.64
C LEU A 38 9.22 -8.17 -3.70
N PHE A 39 8.27 -7.66 -4.48
CA PHE A 39 8.55 -6.58 -5.40
C PHE A 39 8.60 -5.24 -4.68
N LEU A 40 7.47 -4.60 -4.38
CA LEU A 40 7.47 -3.27 -3.74
C LEU A 40 6.82 -3.25 -2.35
N LEU A 41 6.22 -4.36 -1.90
CA LEU A 41 5.51 -4.42 -0.63
C LEU A 41 6.33 -3.88 0.56
N ASP A 42 7.63 -4.21 0.61
CA ASP A 42 8.59 -3.82 1.65
C ASP A 42 9.43 -2.59 1.28
N LYS A 43 9.33 -2.08 0.05
CA LYS A 43 10.17 -1.00 -0.48
C LYS A 43 9.49 0.37 -0.43
N ARG A 44 8.31 0.49 0.19
CA ARG A 44 7.58 1.76 0.34
C ARG A 44 8.46 2.88 0.89
N ASP A 45 9.24 2.60 1.93
CA ASP A 45 10.03 3.60 2.63
C ASP A 45 11.14 4.19 1.75
N PHE A 46 11.67 3.43 0.78
CA PHE A 46 12.62 3.91 -0.21
C PHE A 46 12.04 5.01 -1.12
N PHE A 47 10.74 4.93 -1.44
CA PHE A 47 10.07 5.95 -2.24
C PHE A 47 9.83 7.26 -1.47
N ILE A 48 9.79 7.20 -0.14
CA ILE A 48 9.40 8.32 0.73
C ILE A 48 10.60 9.00 1.36
N LYS A 49 11.56 8.22 1.87
CA LYS A 49 12.71 8.72 2.63
C LYS A 49 13.88 9.05 1.70
N PRO A 50 14.66 10.12 1.97
CA PRO A 50 15.95 10.29 1.31
C PRO A 50 16.85 9.09 1.63
N ALA A 51 17.58 8.59 0.63
CA ALA A 51 18.52 7.50 0.85
C ALA A 51 19.72 8.00 1.66
N CYS A 52 20.03 7.33 2.78
CA CYS A 52 21.22 7.60 3.56
C CYS A 52 22.40 6.86 2.93
N ALA A 53 23.25 7.57 2.20
CA ALA A 53 24.52 6.99 1.77
C ALA A 53 25.47 6.90 2.98
N ASP A 54 25.82 5.68 3.39
CA ASP A 54 26.85 5.46 4.40
C ASP A 54 28.23 5.63 3.74
N SER A 55 28.62 6.89 3.51
CA SER A 55 30.02 7.19 3.24
C SER A 55 30.72 7.10 4.60
N GLY A 56 31.75 6.26 4.74
CA GLY A 56 32.51 6.06 5.98
C GLY A 56 33.23 7.31 6.56
N LYS A 57 32.78 8.51 6.19
CA LYS A 57 33.05 9.80 6.81
C LYS A 57 31.71 10.45 7.12
N LYS A 58 31.57 10.94 8.36
CA LYS A 58 30.55 11.76 9.04
C LYS A 58 29.66 12.77 8.27
N THR A 59 29.62 12.77 6.94
CA THR A 59 28.78 13.60 6.10
C THR A 59 27.75 12.69 5.44
N LEU A 60 26.53 12.65 5.99
CA LEU A 60 25.38 12.06 5.34
C LEU A 60 25.13 12.88 4.07
N VAL A 61 25.37 12.29 2.90
CA VAL A 61 24.92 12.86 1.63
C VAL A 61 23.55 12.27 1.38
N GLU A 62 22.50 13.07 1.55
CA GLU A 62 21.15 12.68 1.18
C GLU A 62 21.10 12.55 -0.36
N LYS A 63 20.97 11.32 -0.86
CA LYS A 63 20.68 11.10 -2.29
C LYS A 63 19.18 11.26 -2.48
N GLU A 64 18.78 12.16 -3.37
CA GLU A 64 17.37 12.40 -3.67
C GLU A 64 16.79 11.20 -4.44
N CYS A 65 15.73 10.58 -3.88
CA CYS A 65 15.03 9.48 -4.52
C CYS A 65 14.19 10.00 -5.69
N VAL A 66 14.47 9.52 -6.91
CA VAL A 66 13.84 9.97 -8.16
C VAL A 66 12.32 9.77 -8.19
N TYR A 67 11.80 8.83 -7.38
CA TYR A 67 10.38 8.50 -7.32
C TYR A 67 9.58 9.41 -6.38
N ARG A 68 10.26 10.13 -5.48
CA ARG A 68 9.63 10.92 -4.40
C ARG A 68 8.68 12.00 -4.91
N GLN A 69 9.01 12.63 -6.03
CA GLN A 69 8.19 13.67 -6.68
C GLN A 69 6.81 13.18 -7.13
N ASN A 70 6.65 11.86 -7.24
CA ASN A 70 5.44 11.17 -7.65
C ASN A 70 4.70 10.51 -6.49
N MET A 71 5.12 10.76 -5.25
CA MET A 71 4.47 10.24 -4.06
C MET A 71 3.35 11.16 -3.58
N TYR A 72 2.24 10.53 -3.20
CA TYR A 72 1.09 11.17 -2.57
C TYR A 72 0.59 10.29 -1.42
N VAL A 73 -0.33 10.87 -0.65
CA VAL A 73 -1.01 10.22 0.46
C VAL A 73 -2.50 10.51 0.34
N ILE A 74 -3.32 9.46 0.45
CA ILE A 74 -4.74 9.55 0.70
C ILE A 74 -4.95 9.54 2.21
N ASP A 75 -5.59 10.59 2.72
CA ASP A 75 -5.77 10.83 4.15
C ASP A 75 -7.14 11.51 4.40
N SER A 76 -7.67 11.40 5.62
CA SER A 76 -8.88 12.12 6.03
C SER A 76 -8.63 13.62 6.18
N PHE A 77 -7.36 14.04 6.21
CA PHE A 77 -6.97 15.44 6.34
C PHE A 77 -6.36 16.00 5.03
N PRO A 78 -6.75 17.22 4.61
CA PRO A 78 -6.21 17.86 3.42
C PRO A 78 -4.74 18.27 3.55
N GLN A 79 -4.21 18.34 4.77
CA GLN A 79 -2.82 18.68 5.07
C GLN A 79 -2.28 17.75 6.15
N ALA A 80 -0.98 17.49 6.13
CA ALA A 80 -0.32 16.73 7.19
C ALA A 80 -0.52 17.45 8.54
N ASN A 81 -1.09 16.77 9.53
CA ASN A 81 -1.25 17.33 10.87
C ASN A 81 0.15 17.47 11.51
N PRO A 82 0.65 18.68 11.79
CA PRO A 82 1.99 18.87 12.32
C PRO A 82 2.10 18.48 13.80
N LYS A 83 0.98 18.23 14.48
CA LYS A 83 0.93 17.89 15.91
C LYS A 83 -0.02 16.72 16.13
N GLY A 84 0.56 15.52 16.23
CA GLY A 84 -0.16 14.33 16.67
C GLY A 84 -0.80 14.55 18.05
N GLY A 85 -1.91 13.86 18.31
CA GLY A 85 -2.69 13.90 19.54
C GLY A 85 -3.72 15.02 19.61
N LYS A 86 -3.87 15.84 18.56
CA LYS A 86 -4.89 16.91 18.53
C LYS A 86 -6.28 16.39 18.19
N PHE A 87 -6.35 15.30 17.44
CA PHE A 87 -7.59 14.59 17.12
C PHE A 87 -7.42 13.11 17.43
N PRO A 88 -7.29 12.71 18.70
CA PRO A 88 -7.03 11.31 19.08
C PRO A 88 -8.10 10.36 18.54
N GLN A 89 -9.33 10.84 18.40
CA GLN A 89 -10.48 10.13 17.80
C GLN A 89 -10.30 9.77 16.32
N LEU A 90 -9.45 10.52 15.59
CA LEU A 90 -9.14 10.30 14.18
C LEU A 90 -7.72 9.74 13.97
N GLU A 91 -6.89 9.77 15.02
CA GLU A 91 -5.57 9.12 15.07
C GLU A 91 -5.65 7.70 15.66
N GLU A 92 -6.88 7.17 15.76
CA GLU A 92 -7.16 5.92 16.41
C GLU A 92 -6.71 4.72 15.59
N PHE A 93 -5.80 3.96 16.20
CA PHE A 93 -5.49 2.63 15.76
C PHE A 93 -6.68 1.72 16.05
N TYR A 94 -7.03 0.87 15.08
CA TYR A 94 -7.95 -0.22 15.35
C TYR A 94 -7.43 -1.01 16.57
N ARG A 95 -8.27 -1.11 17.60
CA ARG A 95 -8.04 -1.95 18.77
C ARG A 95 -9.20 -2.91 18.85
N GLN A 96 -8.92 -4.18 19.07
CA GLN A 96 -9.95 -5.21 19.19
C GLN A 96 -10.94 -4.92 20.33
N GLU A 97 -10.47 -4.30 21.41
CA GLU A 97 -11.29 -3.87 22.54
C GLU A 97 -11.87 -2.47 22.31
N ASP A 98 -13.20 -2.35 22.17
CA ASP A 98 -13.88 -1.06 22.06
C ASP A 98 -14.16 -0.40 23.42
N LYS A 99 -13.12 -0.20 24.23
CA LYS A 99 -13.26 0.36 25.59
C LYS A 99 -13.93 1.74 25.63
N HIS A 100 -13.94 2.45 24.50
CA HIS A 100 -14.41 3.83 24.41
C HIS A 100 -15.56 4.05 23.41
N GLY A 101 -16.07 3.01 22.74
CA GLY A 101 -17.20 3.12 21.80
C GLY A 101 -16.84 3.70 20.44
N LEU A 102 -15.57 3.65 20.04
CA LEU A 102 -15.01 4.37 18.90
C LEU A 102 -14.90 3.51 17.64
N HIS A 103 -15.19 2.21 17.73
CA HIS A 103 -15.29 1.32 16.56
C HIS A 103 -16.23 1.87 15.50
N SER A 104 -17.36 2.45 15.91
CA SER A 104 -18.33 3.01 14.98
C SER A 104 -17.74 4.14 14.11
N LEU A 105 -16.91 5.01 14.68
CA LEU A 105 -16.22 6.08 13.98
C LEU A 105 -15.12 5.52 13.07
N TYR A 106 -14.33 4.58 13.59
CA TYR A 106 -13.30 3.91 12.81
C TYR A 106 -13.88 3.24 11.55
N PHE A 107 -14.98 2.49 11.69
CA PHE A 107 -15.62 1.82 10.56
C PHE A 107 -16.27 2.78 9.57
N GLN A 108 -16.65 3.99 9.99
CA GLN A 108 -17.09 5.03 9.06
C GLN A 108 -15.93 5.53 8.20
N GLU A 109 -14.75 5.75 8.80
CA GLU A 109 -13.55 6.12 8.03
C GLU A 109 -13.07 4.96 7.15
N GLU A 110 -13.05 3.73 7.66
CA GLU A 110 -12.70 2.52 6.90
C GLU A 110 -13.53 2.41 5.62
N LYS A 111 -14.85 2.64 5.71
CA LYS A 111 -15.75 2.61 4.54
C LYS A 111 -15.38 3.64 3.47
N LYS A 112 -14.93 4.84 3.85
CA LYS A 112 -14.50 5.85 2.88
C LYS A 112 -13.29 5.36 2.08
N PHE A 113 -12.31 4.77 2.76
CA PHE A 113 -11.14 4.18 2.11
C PHE A 113 -11.55 3.03 1.18
N LEU A 114 -12.42 2.12 1.65
CA LEU A 114 -12.91 1.01 0.83
C LEU A 114 -13.67 1.50 -0.42
N HIS A 115 -14.48 2.56 -0.32
CA HIS A 115 -15.14 3.16 -1.48
C HIS A 115 -14.19 3.82 -2.47
N VAL A 116 -13.12 4.46 -1.99
CA VAL A 116 -12.06 4.98 -2.87
C VAL A 116 -11.39 3.82 -3.61
N LEU A 117 -11.01 2.76 -2.89
CA LEU A 117 -10.36 1.58 -3.47
C LEU A 117 -11.27 0.86 -4.47
N SER A 118 -12.56 0.73 -4.19
CA SER A 118 -13.53 0.10 -5.12
C SER A 118 -13.70 0.90 -6.41
N LYS A 119 -13.72 2.23 -6.31
CA LYS A 119 -13.76 3.10 -7.49
C LYS A 119 -12.47 3.01 -8.31
N LEU A 120 -11.31 3.02 -7.66
CA LEU A 120 -10.03 2.85 -8.37
C LEU A 120 -9.96 1.49 -9.08
N TRP A 121 -10.43 0.43 -8.42
CA TRP A 121 -10.52 -0.91 -9.00
C TRP A 121 -11.47 -0.96 -10.20
N ALA A 122 -12.60 -0.24 -10.16
CA ALA A 122 -13.52 -0.19 -11.30
C ALA A 122 -12.90 0.41 -12.59
N TYR A 123 -11.80 1.15 -12.48
CA TYR A 123 -11.10 1.77 -13.60
C TYR A 123 -9.76 1.10 -13.95
N SER A 124 -9.38 0.02 -13.27
CA SER A 124 -8.08 -0.60 -13.50
C SER A 124 -8.03 -2.06 -13.13
N PHE A 125 -7.33 -2.82 -13.97
CA PHE A 125 -6.81 -4.12 -13.58
C PHE A 125 -5.84 -4.00 -12.40
N VAL A 126 -5.85 -4.99 -11.51
CA VAL A 126 -5.08 -4.96 -10.26
C VAL A 126 -4.17 -6.17 -10.10
N TYR A 127 -2.91 -5.91 -9.79
CA TYR A 127 -2.04 -6.88 -9.16
C TYR A 127 -1.93 -6.59 -7.65
N LEU A 128 -1.64 -7.61 -6.86
CA LEU A 128 -1.58 -7.54 -5.41
C LEU A 128 -0.34 -8.24 -4.88
N GLU A 129 0.33 -7.60 -3.92
CA GLU A 129 1.23 -8.27 -2.98
C GLU A 129 0.73 -8.07 -1.56
N SER A 130 0.85 -9.09 -0.71
CA SER A 130 0.44 -8.97 0.69
C SER A 130 1.32 -9.77 1.63
N SER A 131 1.44 -9.29 2.88
CA SER A 131 2.08 -10.00 3.98
C SER A 131 1.18 -11.07 4.62
N LEU A 132 -0.01 -11.33 4.06
CA LEU A 132 -1.02 -12.26 4.58
C LEU A 132 -0.45 -13.65 4.96
N LEU A 133 0.47 -14.20 4.16
CA LEU A 133 1.09 -15.50 4.41
C LEU A 133 2.32 -15.46 5.33
N ARG A 134 2.81 -14.28 5.66
CA ARG A 134 4.12 -14.07 6.33
C ARG A 134 3.99 -13.69 7.79
N ASN A 135 2.84 -13.16 8.19
CA ASN A 135 2.59 -12.71 9.56
C ASN A 135 1.84 -13.79 10.35
N ASP A 136 2.13 -13.90 11.65
CA ASP A 136 1.27 -14.60 12.58
C ASP A 136 -0.01 -13.78 12.77
N LEU A 137 -1.10 -14.24 12.13
CA LEU A 137 -2.38 -13.55 12.17
C LEU A 137 -3.17 -13.94 13.42
N PRO A 138 -3.97 -13.03 14.01
CA PRO A 138 -4.87 -13.37 15.11
C PRO A 138 -5.81 -14.53 14.75
N ASP A 139 -6.12 -15.40 15.72
CA ASP A 139 -7.01 -16.55 15.54
C ASP A 139 -8.37 -16.19 14.91
N GLU A 140 -8.91 -15.02 15.25
CA GLU A 140 -10.19 -14.52 14.72
C GLU A 140 -10.15 -14.29 13.21
N VAL A 141 -9.00 -13.82 12.70
CA VAL A 141 -8.76 -13.64 11.26
C VAL A 141 -8.71 -15.01 10.60
N GLN A 142 -7.97 -15.95 11.19
CA GLN A 142 -7.80 -17.29 10.61
C GLN A 142 -9.09 -18.12 10.55
N LYS A 143 -10.02 -17.87 11.48
CA LYS A 143 -11.34 -18.52 11.57
C LYS A 143 -12.39 -17.89 10.65
N ASN A 144 -12.11 -16.74 10.05
CA ASN A 144 -13.03 -16.08 9.12
C ASN A 144 -13.15 -16.88 7.81
N GLU A 145 -14.36 -17.01 7.25
CA GLU A 145 -14.58 -17.75 6.01
C GLU A 145 -13.88 -17.09 4.81
N LEU A 146 -13.92 -15.74 4.72
CA LEU A 146 -13.26 -14.96 3.67
C LEU A 146 -11.73 -15.02 3.76
N PHE A 147 -11.19 -15.35 4.94
CA PHE A 147 -9.75 -15.55 5.07
C PHE A 147 -9.29 -16.72 4.21
N GLN A 148 -10.05 -17.82 4.15
CA GLN A 148 -9.62 -19.00 3.39
C GLN A 148 -9.66 -18.73 1.88
N SER A 149 -10.70 -18.06 1.36
CA SER A 149 -10.76 -17.68 -0.06
C SER A 149 -9.64 -16.70 -0.42
N THR A 150 -9.47 -15.64 0.39
CA THR A 150 -8.43 -14.63 0.16
C THR A 150 -7.03 -15.25 0.25
N LYS A 151 -6.80 -16.14 1.22
CA LYS A 151 -5.54 -16.86 1.38
C LYS A 151 -5.23 -17.74 0.19
N GLN A 152 -6.22 -18.37 -0.44
CA GLN A 152 -6.04 -19.21 -1.62
C GLN A 152 -5.56 -18.42 -2.85
N LEU A 153 -5.84 -17.12 -2.92
CA LEU A 153 -5.27 -16.24 -3.96
C LEU A 153 -3.74 -16.23 -3.87
N PHE A 154 -3.23 -16.20 -2.65
CA PHE A 154 -1.79 -16.20 -2.38
C PHE A 154 -1.30 -17.65 -2.34
N SER A 155 -0.79 -18.13 -3.47
CA SER A 155 0.09 -19.30 -3.47
C SER A 155 1.51 -18.85 -3.03
N LYS A 156 2.56 -19.67 -3.16
CA LYS A 156 3.95 -19.25 -2.83
C LYS A 156 4.48 -18.04 -3.67
N GLU A 157 3.63 -17.46 -4.50
CA GLU A 157 3.88 -16.35 -5.41
C GLU A 157 3.72 -15.02 -4.68
N GLY A 158 4.62 -14.06 -4.95
CA GLY A 158 4.57 -12.73 -4.32
C GLY A 158 3.39 -11.90 -4.84
N ILE A 159 3.16 -11.94 -6.16
CA ILE A 159 2.21 -11.07 -6.89
C ILE A 159 1.08 -11.91 -7.49
N VAL A 160 -0.17 -11.53 -7.17
CA VAL A 160 -1.39 -12.23 -7.62
C VAL A 160 -2.39 -11.26 -8.23
N THR A 161 -3.43 -11.78 -8.87
CA THR A 161 -4.52 -10.99 -9.46
C THR A 161 -5.86 -11.56 -8.99
N THR A 162 -6.91 -10.73 -8.96
CA THR A 162 -8.27 -11.19 -8.64
C THR A 162 -9.29 -10.19 -9.18
N ASP A 163 -10.40 -10.73 -9.68
CA ASP A 163 -11.58 -9.95 -10.11
C ASP A 163 -12.71 -10.01 -9.07
N GLU A 164 -12.46 -10.63 -7.91
CA GLU A 164 -13.44 -10.79 -6.84
C GLU A 164 -13.30 -9.68 -5.80
N TRP A 165 -14.23 -8.71 -5.84
CA TRP A 165 -14.24 -7.58 -4.90
C TRP A 165 -14.26 -8.04 -3.43
N GLU A 166 -14.96 -9.12 -3.10
CA GLU A 166 -15.06 -9.61 -1.71
C GLU A 166 -13.68 -9.96 -1.11
N ASN A 167 -12.78 -10.55 -1.91
CA ASN A 167 -11.42 -10.85 -1.46
C ASN A 167 -10.58 -9.57 -1.33
N LEU A 168 -10.74 -8.61 -2.26
CA LEU A 168 -10.07 -7.31 -2.21
C LEU A 168 -10.51 -6.52 -0.97
N GLU A 169 -11.82 -6.41 -0.75
CA GLU A 169 -12.42 -5.70 0.37
C GLU A 169 -11.94 -6.29 1.70
N TYR A 170 -11.94 -7.62 1.82
CA TYR A 170 -11.44 -8.29 3.01
C TYR A 170 -9.96 -7.99 3.25
N LEU A 171 -9.12 -8.10 2.22
CA LEU A 171 -7.69 -7.83 2.30
C LEU A 171 -7.40 -6.37 2.67
N PHE A 172 -8.11 -5.42 2.05
CA PHE A 172 -7.99 -3.99 2.33
C PHE A 172 -8.43 -3.68 3.74
N ALA A 173 -9.54 -4.24 4.22
CA ALA A 173 -9.99 -4.07 5.60
C ALA A 173 -8.95 -4.59 6.60
N LEU A 174 -8.27 -5.71 6.33
CA LEU A 174 -7.16 -6.17 7.18
C LEU A 174 -5.98 -5.18 7.16
N SER A 175 -5.66 -4.57 6.02
CA SER A 175 -4.59 -3.57 5.93
C SER A 175 -4.92 -2.24 6.61
N LEU A 176 -6.15 -1.78 6.48
CA LEU A 176 -6.63 -0.58 7.17
C LEU A 176 -6.63 -0.79 8.69
N LYS A 177 -6.81 -2.03 9.16
CA LYS A 177 -6.68 -2.44 10.57
C LYS A 177 -5.24 -2.72 11.02
N ASN A 178 -4.25 -2.53 10.14
CA ASN A 178 -2.83 -2.81 10.40
C ASN A 178 -2.55 -4.27 10.79
N VAL A 179 -3.34 -5.20 10.26
CA VAL A 179 -3.14 -6.65 10.46
C VAL A 179 -2.18 -7.21 9.41
N VAL A 180 -2.30 -6.73 8.17
CA VAL A 180 -1.44 -7.11 7.04
C VAL A 180 -1.01 -5.88 6.25
N THR A 181 0.16 -5.91 5.65
CA THR A 181 0.55 -4.91 4.66
C THR A 181 0.11 -5.39 3.29
N THR A 182 -0.50 -4.52 2.49
CA THR A 182 -0.91 -4.81 1.11
C THR A 182 -0.40 -3.72 0.19
N CYS A 183 0.22 -4.14 -0.91
CA CYS A 183 0.61 -3.31 -2.04
C CYS A 183 -0.28 -3.66 -3.23
N VAL A 184 -0.88 -2.64 -3.84
CA VAL A 184 -1.83 -2.78 -4.95
C VAL A 184 -1.29 -2.03 -6.15
N TYR A 185 -1.31 -2.68 -7.30
CA TYR A 185 -0.80 -2.15 -8.56
C TYR A 185 -1.97 -1.97 -9.53
N PHE A 186 -2.46 -0.73 -9.66
CA PHE A 186 -3.51 -0.36 -10.62
C PHE A 186 -2.83 0.00 -11.97
N THR A 187 -2.79 -0.95 -12.90
CA THR A 187 -2.03 -0.82 -14.14
C THR A 187 -2.59 0.21 -15.12
N ASP A 188 -3.91 0.30 -15.27
CA ASP A 188 -4.53 1.26 -16.20
C ASP A 188 -4.44 2.69 -15.69
N LEU A 189 -4.46 2.87 -14.36
CA LEU A 189 -4.25 4.16 -13.70
C LEU A 189 -2.76 4.49 -13.47
N LYS A 190 -1.84 3.58 -13.80
CA LYS A 190 -0.40 3.64 -13.50
C LYS A 190 -0.11 4.11 -12.07
N LEU A 191 -0.79 3.49 -11.12
CA LEU A 191 -0.81 3.82 -9.71
C LEU A 191 -0.36 2.61 -8.87
N VAL A 192 0.64 2.80 -8.02
CA VAL A 192 1.00 1.84 -6.96
C VAL A 192 0.52 2.39 -5.63
N LEU A 193 -0.12 1.55 -4.82
CA LEU A 193 -0.75 1.94 -3.57
C LEU A 193 -0.34 0.99 -2.44
N TRP A 194 0.19 1.54 -1.35
CA TRP A 194 0.47 0.84 -0.10
C TRP A 194 -0.55 1.24 0.96
N LEU A 195 -1.27 0.25 1.48
CA LEU A 195 -2.20 0.44 2.59
C LEU A 195 -1.45 0.31 3.92
N ASP A 196 -1.58 1.34 4.77
CA ASP A 196 -1.05 1.36 6.14
C ASP A 196 -2.02 2.13 7.03
N ARG A 197 -2.85 1.39 7.78
CA ARG A 197 -3.91 1.96 8.63
C ARG A 197 -4.95 2.75 7.81
N LEU A 198 -5.65 3.71 8.42
CA LEU A 198 -6.54 4.67 7.72
C LEU A 198 -5.73 5.71 6.93
N ARG A 199 -4.79 5.23 6.11
CA ARG A 199 -3.96 6.01 5.21
C ARG A 199 -3.51 5.10 4.08
N ALA A 200 -3.47 5.66 2.88
CA ALA A 200 -2.83 5.00 1.74
C ALA A 200 -1.71 5.89 1.21
N THR A 201 -0.51 5.35 1.10
CA THR A 201 0.58 6.01 0.39
C THR A 201 0.55 5.52 -1.05
N LEU A 202 0.77 6.40 -2.01
CA LEU A 202 0.75 6.01 -3.41
C LEU A 202 1.84 6.66 -4.22
N TYR A 203 2.28 5.92 -5.24
CA TYR A 203 3.17 6.37 -6.30
C TYR A 203 2.35 6.49 -7.57
N LEU A 204 2.24 7.71 -8.10
CA LEU A 204 1.49 8.03 -9.31
C LEU A 204 2.47 8.33 -10.46
N CYS A 205 2.59 7.36 -11.36
CA CYS A 205 3.45 7.47 -12.53
C CYS A 205 2.82 8.37 -13.60
N ASP A 206 1.51 8.22 -13.85
CA ASP A 206 0.77 9.04 -14.81
C ASP A 206 0.11 10.25 -14.15
N LYS A 207 0.66 11.44 -14.40
CA LYS A 207 0.12 12.70 -13.87
C LYS A 207 -1.24 13.06 -14.45
N GLU A 208 -1.61 12.55 -15.62
CA GLU A 208 -2.92 12.81 -16.22
C GLU A 208 -4.05 12.20 -15.38
N GLN A 209 -3.77 11.17 -14.58
CA GLN A 209 -4.75 10.54 -13.68
C GLN A 209 -4.91 11.28 -12.34
N GLU A 210 -4.06 12.27 -12.03
CA GLU A 210 -4.06 12.91 -10.70
C GLU A 210 -5.41 13.53 -10.36
N ASP A 211 -6.03 14.25 -11.30
CA ASP A 211 -7.31 14.92 -11.08
C ASP A 211 -8.47 13.93 -10.92
N LEU A 212 -8.43 12.81 -11.65
CA LEU A 212 -9.40 11.73 -11.49
C LEU A 212 -9.30 11.12 -10.10
N ILE A 213 -8.08 10.73 -9.67
CA ILE A 213 -7.84 10.12 -8.36
C ILE A 213 -8.22 11.10 -7.23
N ARG A 214 -7.84 12.38 -7.38
CA ARG A 214 -8.21 13.45 -6.44
C ARG A 214 -9.73 13.58 -6.32
N THR A 215 -10.44 13.56 -7.45
CA THR A 215 -11.91 13.62 -7.49
C THR A 215 -12.52 12.41 -6.80
N ILE A 216 -12.05 11.20 -7.09
CA ILE A 216 -12.50 9.96 -6.42
C ILE A 216 -12.35 10.10 -4.91
N CYS A 217 -11.19 10.53 -4.42
CA CYS A 217 -10.94 10.73 -2.99
C CYS A 217 -11.92 11.74 -2.37
N MET A 218 -12.07 12.91 -2.99
CA MET A 218 -12.91 13.99 -2.47
C MET A 218 -14.39 13.64 -2.43
N THR A 219 -14.88 12.84 -3.39
CA THR A 219 -16.28 12.37 -3.38
C THR A 219 -16.62 11.50 -2.18
N GLU A 220 -15.62 10.83 -1.58
CA GLU A 220 -15.75 10.02 -0.37
C GLU A 220 -15.31 10.76 0.90
N GLY A 221 -15.00 12.06 0.81
CA GLY A 221 -14.55 12.87 1.94
C GLY A 221 -13.10 12.58 2.38
N LEU A 222 -12.28 12.03 1.49
CA LEU A 222 -10.84 11.86 1.67
C LEU A 222 -10.07 12.84 0.77
N TYR A 223 -8.78 13.03 1.03
CA TYR A 223 -7.95 13.97 0.32
C TYR A 223 -6.70 13.30 -0.23
N LEU A 224 -6.39 13.61 -1.49
CA LEU A 224 -5.11 13.30 -2.10
C LEU A 224 -4.14 14.48 -1.85
N ARG A 225 -3.07 14.25 -1.10
CA ARG A 225 -2.04 15.26 -0.79
C ARG A 225 -0.65 14.76 -1.10
N LYS A 226 0.30 15.68 -1.29
CA LYS A 226 1.74 15.35 -1.31
C LYS A 226 2.30 15.23 0.10
#